data_AF-A0A364XUQ7-F1
#
_entry.id   AF-A0A364XUQ7-F1
#
_cell.length_a   1.000
_cell.length_b   1.000
_cell.length_c   1.000
_cell.angle_alpha   90.00
_cell.angle_beta   90.00
_cell.angle_gamma   90.00
#
_symmetry.space_group_name_H-M   'P 1'
#
loop_
_entity.id
_entity.type
_entity.pdbx_description
1 polymer ?
#
loop_
_entity_poly.entity_id
_entity_poly.type
_entity_poly.pdbx_seq_one_letter_code
_entity_poly.pdbx_strand_id
1 'polypeptide(L)'
;MLSGALVIAGLGILIYLLHKLRVTTIQDYKAKYDYINQYEIKTYKRVFLCFAIAAAMVINLYGMSKLKTVEVWFFVRLFMSIAGGTLIAYVAALVLDYYYPTVLNKKLRKWRYLSRPSKAGGKMRLLSEDEEDVHLEEGMQAEENVFSIDYDVWLDESSGEIRIDKYPGHLQALKCNSCGFYTMRVVKEEITRHPSKDANGELIKHFQCSYCKSVRATAYNISTKEAGDYKAATEHSFRKNKNIDLVRVEIHSNVAGKKFFDFSNIEQAQKFLEEYDAEKVS
;
A
#
# COMPACT_ATOMS: atom_id res chain seq x y z
N MET A 1 6.76 35.21 14.86
CA MET A 1 7.27 33.92 14.30
C MET A 1 7.39 32.83 15.35
N LEU A 2 7.94 33.11 16.55
CA LEU A 2 8.02 32.12 17.63
C LEU A 2 6.64 31.62 18.09
N SER A 3 5.68 32.52 18.32
CA SER A 3 4.29 32.16 18.64
C SER A 3 3.67 31.25 17.58
N GLY A 4 3.86 31.57 16.30
CA GLY A 4 3.38 30.74 15.20
C GLY A 4 4.04 29.35 15.17
N ALA A 5 5.33 29.24 15.44
CA ALA A 5 6.02 27.95 15.53
C ALA A 5 5.43 27.07 16.65
N LEU A 6 5.15 27.67 17.82
CA LEU A 6 4.52 26.97 18.95
C LEU A 6 3.10 26.49 18.61
N VAL A 7 2.30 27.32 17.93
CA VAL A 7 0.94 26.96 17.50
C VAL A 7 0.97 25.78 16.53
N ILE A 8 1.85 25.80 15.53
CA ILE A 8 1.94 24.72 14.53
C ILE A 8 2.49 23.43 15.16
N ALA A 9 3.48 23.52 16.05
CA ALA A 9 3.96 22.36 16.79
C ALA A 9 2.85 21.76 17.67
N GLY A 10 2.08 22.63 18.36
CA GLY A 10 0.90 22.23 19.13
C GLY A 10 -0.16 21.52 18.29
N LEU A 11 -0.43 22.01 17.07
CA LEU A 11 -1.33 21.35 16.12
C LEU A 11 -0.84 19.95 15.73
N GLY A 12 0.47 19.79 15.48
CA GLY A 12 1.07 18.48 15.21
C GLY A 12 0.87 17.49 16.36
N ILE A 13 1.09 17.94 17.60
CA ILE A 13 0.85 17.14 18.81
C ILE A 13 -0.64 16.79 18.94
N LEU A 14 -1.53 17.75 18.72
CA LEU A 14 -2.97 17.52 18.79
C LEU A 14 -3.43 16.46 17.78
N ILE A 15 -2.97 16.53 16.52
CA ILE A 15 -3.28 15.53 15.48
C ILE A 15 -2.80 14.14 15.93
N TYR A 16 -1.60 14.04 16.49
CA TYR A 16 -1.07 12.78 17.01
C TYR A 16 -1.92 12.22 18.15
N LEU A 17 -2.30 13.05 19.13
CA LEU A 17 -3.13 12.65 20.27
C LEU A 17 -4.53 12.21 19.82
N LEU A 18 -5.16 12.95 18.91
CA LEU A 18 -6.46 12.58 18.34
C LEU A 18 -6.39 11.24 17.61
N HIS A 19 -5.31 10.99 16.86
CA HIS A 19 -5.10 9.69 16.22
C HIS A 19 -4.97 8.57 17.26
N LYS A 20 -4.18 8.76 18.32
CA LYS A 20 -4.05 7.77 19.40
C LYS A 20 -5.37 7.50 20.11
N LEU A 21 -6.11 8.56 20.44
CA LEU A 21 -7.44 8.45 21.03
C LEU A 21 -8.41 7.70 20.10
N ARG A 22 -8.36 7.96 18.79
CA ARG A 22 -9.18 7.23 17.83
C ARG A 22 -8.81 5.74 17.78
N VAL A 23 -7.52 5.39 17.83
CA VAL A 23 -7.10 3.98 17.86
C VAL A 23 -7.55 3.28 19.13
N THR A 24 -7.48 3.93 20.30
CA THR A 24 -7.88 3.31 21.58
C THR A 24 -9.38 3.14 21.72
N THR A 25 -10.17 4.04 21.13
CA THR A 25 -11.65 3.98 21.17
C THR A 25 -12.25 2.88 20.30
N ILE A 26 -11.52 2.38 19.30
CA ILE A 26 -12.00 1.26 18.48
C ILE A 26 -11.88 -0.03 19.30
N GLN A 27 -13.02 -0.64 19.62
CA GLN A 27 -13.06 -1.89 20.38
C GLN A 27 -12.76 -3.10 19.48
N ASP A 28 -13.42 -3.18 18.33
CA ASP A 28 -13.26 -4.28 17.39
C ASP A 28 -11.84 -4.38 16.82
N TYR A 29 -11.24 -5.56 16.87
CA TYR A 29 -9.84 -5.76 16.50
C TYR A 29 -9.61 -5.64 15.00
N LYS A 30 -10.58 -6.09 14.17
CA LYS A 30 -10.52 -5.95 12.72
C LYS A 30 -10.63 -4.49 12.31
N ALA A 31 -11.62 -3.76 12.84
CA ALA A 31 -11.76 -2.33 12.59
C ALA A 31 -10.52 -1.53 13.04
N LYS A 32 -9.90 -1.93 14.15
CA LYS A 32 -8.65 -1.33 14.65
C LYS A 32 -7.49 -1.60 13.70
N TYR A 33 -7.34 -2.84 13.22
CA TYR A 33 -6.37 -3.22 12.21
C TYR A 33 -6.53 -2.34 10.95
N ASP A 34 -7.74 -2.27 10.41
CA ASP A 34 -8.03 -1.54 9.16
C ASP A 34 -7.73 -0.05 9.29
N TYR A 35 -8.15 0.55 10.40
CA TYR A 35 -7.89 1.97 10.66
C TYR A 35 -6.39 2.26 10.78
N ILE A 36 -5.64 1.43 11.50
CA ILE A 36 -4.19 1.60 11.65
C ILE A 36 -3.50 1.44 10.28
N ASN A 37 -3.82 0.38 9.53
CA ASN A 37 -3.24 0.10 8.22
C ASN A 37 -3.49 1.25 7.22
N GLN A 38 -4.71 1.81 7.23
CA GLN A 38 -5.09 2.86 6.28
C GLN A 38 -4.56 4.26 6.62
N TYR A 39 -4.47 4.60 7.92
CA TYR A 39 -4.30 5.99 8.36
C TYR A 39 -3.04 6.28 9.18
N GLU A 40 -2.36 5.31 9.80
CA GLU A 40 -1.26 5.59 10.75
C GLU A 40 -0.09 6.34 10.08
N ILE A 41 0.47 5.79 9.00
CA ILE A 41 1.57 6.44 8.26
C ILE A 41 1.15 7.80 7.70
N LYS A 42 -0.05 7.88 7.10
CA LYS A 42 -0.57 9.14 6.53
C LYS A 42 -0.72 10.22 7.60
N THR A 43 -1.19 9.84 8.78
CA THR A 43 -1.37 10.76 9.90
C THR A 43 -0.01 11.22 10.43
N TYR A 44 0.95 10.30 10.60
CA TYR A 44 2.28 10.67 11.06
C TYR A 44 3.01 11.59 10.07
N LYS A 45 2.87 11.37 8.75
CA LYS A 45 3.40 12.31 7.75
C LYS A 45 2.85 13.73 7.93
N ARG A 46 1.55 13.89 8.25
CA ARG A 46 0.94 15.20 8.55
C ARG A 46 1.51 15.81 9.85
N VAL A 47 1.73 14.99 10.88
CA VAL A 47 2.35 15.43 12.15
C VAL A 47 3.77 15.93 11.91
N PHE A 48 4.61 15.15 11.22
CA PHE A 48 5.98 15.57 10.91
C PHE A 48 6.04 16.77 9.96
N LEU A 49 5.07 16.93 9.06
CA LEU A 49 4.94 18.13 8.25
C LEU A 49 4.70 19.37 9.13
N CYS A 50 3.85 19.27 10.16
CA CYS A 50 3.65 20.36 11.12
C CYS A 50 4.97 20.70 11.83
N PHE A 51 5.70 19.69 12.32
CA PHE A 51 7.00 19.92 12.96
C PHE A 51 8.05 20.51 12.02
N ALA A 52 8.06 20.11 10.75
CA ALA A 52 8.94 20.69 9.74
C ALA A 52 8.63 22.17 9.48
N ILE A 53 7.35 22.55 9.41
CA ILE A 53 6.93 23.95 9.26
C ILE A 53 7.31 24.75 10.51
N ALA A 54 7.06 24.21 11.71
CA ALA A 54 7.46 24.85 12.96
C ALA A 54 8.99 25.06 13.02
N ALA A 55 9.77 24.07 12.61
CA ALA A 55 11.23 24.16 12.52
C ALA A 55 11.67 25.22 11.51
N ALA A 56 11.04 25.30 10.33
CA ALA A 56 11.31 26.34 9.34
C ALA A 56 11.10 27.76 9.92
N MET A 57 10.04 27.95 10.72
CA MET A 57 9.78 29.22 11.40
C MET A 57 10.82 29.55 12.47
N VAL A 58 11.34 28.54 13.19
CA VAL A 58 12.42 28.70 14.18
C VAL A 58 13.76 28.99 13.50
N ILE A 59 14.09 28.29 12.42
CA ILE A 59 15.28 28.57 11.59
C ILE A 59 15.22 30.00 11.08
N ASN A 60 14.03 30.47 10.69
CA ASN A 60 13.88 31.85 10.26
C ASN A 60 14.26 32.83 11.38
N LEU A 61 13.98 32.53 12.65
CA LEU A 61 14.31 33.40 13.79
C LEU A 61 15.83 33.54 14.00
N TYR A 62 16.62 32.56 13.57
CA TYR A 62 18.06 32.53 13.78
C TYR A 62 18.76 33.70 13.05
N GLY A 63 19.61 34.44 13.77
CA GLY A 63 20.40 35.52 13.20
C GLY A 63 19.67 36.85 12.97
N MET A 64 18.42 37.00 13.42
CA MET A 64 17.65 38.28 13.30
C MET A 64 18.37 39.51 13.87
N SER A 65 19.17 39.36 14.92
CA SER A 65 19.85 40.50 15.56
C SER A 65 21.18 40.88 14.91
N LYS A 66 21.69 40.11 13.95
CA LYS A 66 23.07 40.25 13.42
C LYS A 66 23.16 40.88 12.03
N LEU A 67 22.03 41.10 11.35
CA LEU A 67 22.01 41.43 9.92
C LEU A 67 21.23 42.75 9.71
N LYS A 68 21.97 43.85 9.49
CA LYS A 68 21.46 45.24 9.42
C LYS A 68 21.32 45.77 7.99
N THR A 69 21.77 45.05 6.98
CA THR A 69 21.68 45.42 5.56
C THR A 69 20.48 44.75 4.90
N VAL A 70 19.62 45.56 4.26
CA VAL A 70 18.21 45.22 4.01
C VAL A 70 17.99 44.38 2.74
N GLU A 71 18.93 44.34 1.80
CA GLU A 71 18.63 43.90 0.43
C GLU A 71 18.67 42.37 0.18
N VAL A 72 19.70 41.65 0.63
CA VAL A 72 19.89 40.22 0.27
C VAL A 72 19.43 39.26 1.39
N TRP A 73 19.38 39.76 2.62
CA TRP A 73 19.21 38.93 3.80
C TRP A 73 17.85 38.24 3.91
N PHE A 74 16.78 38.91 3.45
CA PHE A 74 15.43 38.34 3.44
C PHE A 74 15.38 37.04 2.63
N PHE A 75 15.94 37.06 1.41
CA PHE A 75 15.96 35.91 0.51
C PHE A 75 16.81 34.76 1.06
N VAL A 76 17.96 35.07 1.65
CA VAL A 76 18.83 34.05 2.27
C VAL A 76 18.11 33.37 3.43
N ARG A 77 17.42 34.12 4.30
CA ARG A 77 16.66 33.53 5.42
C ARG A 77 15.48 32.71 4.95
N LEU A 78 14.72 33.21 3.98
CA LEU A 78 13.60 32.48 3.42
C LEU A 78 14.08 31.16 2.81
N PHE A 79 15.17 31.20 2.04
CA PHE A 79 15.80 30.01 1.46
C PHE A 79 16.24 29.01 2.54
N MET A 80 16.98 29.47 3.57
CA MET A 80 17.45 28.60 4.65
C MET A 80 16.30 27.97 5.44
N SER A 81 15.22 28.72 5.68
CA SER A 81 14.02 28.20 6.34
C SER A 81 13.33 27.12 5.52
N ILE A 82 13.13 27.35 4.22
CA ILE A 82 12.51 26.39 3.31
C ILE A 82 13.40 25.15 3.17
N ALA A 83 14.71 25.33 2.94
CA ALA A 83 15.67 24.23 2.82
C ALA A 83 15.72 23.37 4.10
N GLY A 84 15.78 23.99 5.28
CA GLY A 84 15.78 23.27 6.55
C GLY A 84 14.46 22.54 6.84
N GLY A 85 13.32 23.20 6.61
CA GLY A 85 12.00 22.59 6.79
C GLY A 85 11.76 21.43 5.83
N THR A 86 12.07 21.61 4.55
CA THR A 86 11.94 20.55 3.53
C THR A 86 12.85 19.36 3.83
N LEU A 87 14.09 19.58 4.28
CA LEU A 87 15.00 18.52 4.70
C LEU A 87 14.39 17.69 5.84
N ILE A 88 13.87 18.33 6.89
CA ILE A 88 13.24 17.64 8.02
C ILE A 88 12.02 16.84 7.55
N ALA A 89 11.13 17.45 6.76
CA ALA A 89 9.95 16.77 6.23
C ALA A 89 10.31 15.55 5.37
N TYR A 90 11.34 15.70 4.51
CA TYR A 90 11.80 14.64 3.63
C TYR A 90 12.42 13.48 4.40
N VAL A 91 13.32 13.75 5.35
CA VAL A 91 13.93 12.70 6.19
C VAL A 91 12.84 11.96 6.99
N ALA A 92 11.90 12.68 7.59
CA ALA A 92 10.79 12.05 8.31
C ALA A 92 9.91 11.19 7.38
N ALA A 93 9.63 11.65 6.16
CA ALA A 93 8.87 10.86 5.18
C ALA A 93 9.62 9.57 4.79
N LEU A 94 10.93 9.63 4.56
CA LEU A 94 11.75 8.45 4.27
C LEU A 94 11.74 7.46 5.45
N VAL A 95 11.90 7.93 6.68
CA VAL A 95 11.84 7.06 7.86
C VAL A 95 10.48 6.36 7.95
N LEU A 96 9.39 7.08 7.68
CA LEU A 96 8.04 6.51 7.70
C LEU A 96 7.75 5.55 6.54
N ASP A 97 8.37 5.74 5.38
CA ASP A 97 8.13 4.90 4.20
C ASP A 97 9.00 3.63 4.18
N TYR A 98 10.21 3.69 4.74
CA TYR A 98 11.17 2.57 4.64
C TYR A 98 11.42 1.83 5.95
N TYR A 99 11.42 2.50 7.10
CA TYR A 99 11.77 1.87 8.38
C TYR A 99 10.55 1.60 9.26
N TYR A 100 9.57 2.51 9.25
CA TYR A 100 8.36 2.35 10.05
C TYR A 100 7.45 1.17 9.64
N PRO A 101 7.36 0.74 8.35
CA PRO A 101 6.50 -0.38 7.96
C PRO A 101 6.79 -1.67 8.74
N THR A 102 8.04 -1.96 9.11
CA THR A 102 8.38 -3.13 9.93
C THR A 102 7.73 -3.09 11.31
N VAL A 103 7.72 -1.91 11.95
CA VAL A 103 7.09 -1.70 13.26
C VAL A 103 5.56 -1.77 13.12
N LEU A 104 5.03 -1.15 12.07
CA LEU A 104 3.61 -1.19 11.75
C LEU A 104 3.12 -2.63 11.51
N ASN A 105 3.85 -3.43 10.75
CA ASN A 105 3.52 -4.82 10.46
C ASN A 105 3.48 -5.68 11.72
N LYS A 106 4.44 -5.52 12.64
CA LYS A 106 4.40 -6.21 13.95
C LYS A 106 3.15 -5.85 14.75
N LYS A 107 2.77 -4.58 14.73
CA LYS A 107 1.57 -4.09 15.41
C LYS A 107 0.29 -4.60 14.75
N LEU A 108 0.21 -4.58 13.42
CA LEU A 108 -0.92 -5.11 12.65
C LEU A 108 -1.08 -6.62 12.87
N ARG A 109 0.02 -7.37 12.82
CA ARG A 109 0.04 -8.81 13.10
C ARG A 109 -0.53 -9.14 14.49
N LYS A 110 -0.18 -8.34 15.50
CA LYS A 110 -0.77 -8.49 16.83
C LYS A 110 -2.30 -8.37 16.79
N TRP A 111 -2.84 -7.34 16.14
CA TRP A 111 -4.30 -7.15 16.08
C TRP A 111 -5.01 -8.20 15.21
N ARG A 112 -4.36 -8.65 14.12
CA ARG A 112 -4.89 -9.72 13.26
C ARG A 112 -5.02 -11.04 14.00
N TYR A 113 -4.03 -11.46 14.79
CA TYR A 113 -4.03 -12.78 15.44
C TYR A 113 -4.43 -12.79 16.92
N LEU A 114 -4.85 -11.65 17.48
CA LEU A 114 -5.34 -11.62 18.86
C LEU A 114 -6.72 -12.26 18.95
N SER A 115 -6.88 -13.28 19.80
CA SER A 115 -8.17 -13.96 20.00
C SER A 115 -9.31 -12.97 20.25
N ARG A 116 -10.39 -13.10 19.47
CA ARG A 116 -11.57 -12.25 19.59
C ARG A 116 -12.50 -12.73 20.71
N PRO A 117 -13.21 -11.82 21.39
CA PRO A 117 -14.33 -12.20 22.22
C PRO A 117 -15.52 -12.62 21.34
N SER A 118 -16.17 -13.73 21.67
CA SER A 118 -17.46 -14.12 21.10
C SER A 118 -18.59 -13.30 21.73
N LYS A 119 -19.76 -13.28 21.10
CA LYS A 119 -20.98 -12.67 21.67
C LYS A 119 -21.43 -13.37 22.94
N ALA A 120 -21.11 -14.66 23.07
CA ALA A 120 -21.34 -15.44 24.29
C ALA A 120 -20.32 -15.11 25.41
N GLY A 121 -19.32 -14.27 25.14
CA GLY A 121 -18.26 -13.91 26.09
C GLY A 121 -17.09 -14.90 26.14
N GLY A 122 -17.11 -15.93 25.30
CA GLY A 122 -16.01 -16.88 25.10
C GLY A 122 -14.85 -16.28 24.31
N LYS A 123 -13.74 -17.02 24.23
CA LYS A 123 -12.58 -16.66 23.38
C LYS A 123 -12.65 -17.48 22.11
N MET A 124 -12.58 -16.82 20.96
CA MET A 124 -12.57 -17.50 19.67
C MET A 124 -11.18 -18.02 19.34
N ARG A 125 -11.11 -19.24 18.80
CA ARG A 125 -9.92 -19.84 18.20
C ARG A 125 -9.86 -19.47 16.72
N LEU A 126 -8.66 -19.17 16.22
CA LEU A 126 -8.41 -19.04 14.79
C LEU A 126 -8.31 -20.44 14.20
N LEU A 127 -9.08 -20.71 13.15
CA LEU A 127 -9.00 -21.95 12.41
C LEU A 127 -7.74 -21.96 11.52
N SER A 128 -7.27 -23.17 11.21
CA SER A 128 -6.27 -23.35 10.15
C SER A 128 -6.93 -23.30 8.77
N GLU A 129 -6.14 -23.09 7.71
CA GLU A 129 -6.61 -23.00 6.31
C GLU A 129 -7.48 -24.21 5.92
N ASP A 130 -7.05 -25.43 6.27
CA ASP A 130 -7.82 -26.65 5.94
C ASP A 130 -9.13 -26.76 6.75
N GLU A 131 -9.17 -26.20 7.98
CA GLU A 131 -10.36 -26.18 8.82
C GLU A 131 -11.36 -25.10 8.36
N GLU A 132 -10.86 -23.99 7.82
CA GLU A 132 -11.69 -22.83 7.51
C GLU A 132 -12.42 -22.92 6.19
N ASP A 133 -11.89 -23.68 5.22
CA ASP A 133 -12.51 -23.92 3.92
C ASP A 133 -13.98 -24.35 4.02
N VAL A 134 -14.31 -25.19 5.02
CA VAL A 134 -15.67 -25.68 5.27
C VAL A 134 -16.65 -24.56 5.62
N HIS A 135 -16.13 -23.43 6.12
CA HIS A 135 -16.89 -22.26 6.53
C HIS A 135 -16.88 -21.13 5.49
N LEU A 136 -16.06 -21.25 4.44
CA LEU A 136 -15.96 -20.27 3.36
C LEU A 136 -16.86 -20.64 2.19
N GLU A 137 -17.44 -19.62 1.54
CA GLU A 137 -18.15 -19.81 0.28
C GLU A 137 -17.16 -20.12 -0.85
N GLU A 138 -17.57 -20.88 -1.87
CA GLU A 138 -16.70 -21.20 -3.02
C GLU A 138 -16.07 -19.97 -3.68
N GLY A 139 -16.79 -18.85 -3.70
CA GLY A 139 -16.28 -17.59 -4.23
C GLY A 139 -15.20 -16.93 -3.34
N MET A 140 -15.28 -17.12 -2.01
CA MET A 140 -14.26 -16.67 -1.06
C MET A 140 -12.99 -17.51 -1.20
N GLN A 141 -13.13 -18.84 -1.26
CA GLN A 141 -12.04 -19.76 -1.57
C GLN A 141 -11.41 -19.40 -2.93
N ALA A 142 -12.21 -19.03 -3.92
CA ALA A 142 -11.69 -18.58 -5.21
C ALA A 142 -10.90 -17.26 -5.11
N GLU A 143 -11.20 -16.36 -4.17
CA GLU A 143 -10.40 -15.15 -3.93
C GLU A 143 -9.06 -15.48 -3.26
N GLU A 144 -9.02 -16.46 -2.36
CA GLU A 144 -7.81 -16.96 -1.69
C GLU A 144 -6.90 -17.74 -2.64
N ASN A 145 -7.48 -18.61 -3.46
CA ASN A 145 -6.77 -19.35 -4.51
C ASN A 145 -6.05 -18.43 -5.52
N VAL A 146 -6.50 -17.17 -5.64
CA VAL A 146 -5.85 -16.17 -6.49
C VAL A 146 -5.08 -15.12 -5.69
N PHE A 147 -4.89 -15.36 -4.39
CA PHE A 147 -4.17 -14.53 -3.43
C PHE A 147 -4.65 -13.08 -3.39
N SER A 148 -5.92 -12.84 -3.72
CA SER A 148 -6.49 -11.50 -3.83
C SER A 148 -7.02 -10.98 -2.50
N ILE A 149 -7.63 -11.87 -1.73
CA ILE A 149 -8.22 -11.67 -0.42
C ILE A 149 -7.81 -12.88 0.41
N ASP A 150 -7.66 -12.66 1.70
CA ASP A 150 -7.23 -13.62 2.70
C ASP A 150 -8.27 -13.55 3.83
N TYR A 151 -8.96 -14.66 4.12
CA TYR A 151 -10.01 -14.73 5.13
C TYR A 151 -9.50 -15.45 6.37
N ASP A 152 -9.54 -14.80 7.52
CA ASP A 152 -9.32 -15.49 8.80
C ASP A 152 -10.69 -15.93 9.36
N VAL A 153 -10.90 -17.24 9.56
CA VAL A 153 -12.11 -17.74 10.24
C VAL A 153 -11.86 -18.00 11.73
N TRP A 154 -12.71 -17.39 12.56
CA TRP A 154 -12.70 -17.51 14.01
C TRP A 154 -13.89 -18.32 14.47
N LEU A 155 -13.66 -19.34 15.30
CA LEU A 155 -14.69 -20.20 15.87
C LEU A 155 -14.66 -20.13 17.40
N ASP A 156 -15.83 -19.92 18.01
CA ASP A 156 -16.03 -20.19 19.43
C ASP A 156 -16.50 -21.64 19.61
N GLU A 157 -15.63 -22.50 20.14
CA GLU A 157 -15.91 -23.92 20.33
C GLU A 157 -17.08 -24.19 21.30
N SER A 158 -17.37 -23.24 22.21
CA SER A 158 -18.43 -23.40 23.21
C SER A 158 -19.82 -23.05 22.68
N SER A 159 -19.91 -22.01 21.84
CA SER A 159 -21.18 -21.51 21.31
C SER A 159 -21.43 -21.87 19.85
N GLY A 160 -20.41 -22.33 19.13
CA GLY A 160 -20.44 -22.54 17.68
C GLY A 160 -20.46 -21.24 16.87
N GLU A 161 -20.23 -20.08 17.50
CA GLU A 161 -20.20 -18.80 16.78
C GLU A 161 -19.01 -18.76 15.81
N ILE A 162 -19.30 -18.43 14.55
CA ILE A 162 -18.29 -18.23 13.51
C ILE A 162 -18.20 -16.73 13.18
N ARG A 163 -16.98 -16.24 13.03
CA ARG A 163 -16.67 -14.88 12.59
C ARG A 163 -15.60 -14.93 11.51
N ILE A 164 -15.87 -14.32 10.37
CA ILE A 164 -14.95 -14.26 9.23
C ILE A 164 -14.41 -12.84 9.11
N ASP A 165 -13.09 -12.67 9.21
CA ASP A 165 -12.42 -11.38 9.04
C ASP A 165 -11.68 -11.34 7.69
N LYS A 166 -12.00 -10.34 6.85
CA LYS A 166 -11.47 -10.20 5.49
C LYS A 166 -10.22 -9.29 5.41
N TYR A 167 -9.10 -9.79 4.86
CA TYR A 167 -7.85 -9.03 4.66
C TYR A 167 -7.47 -8.92 3.18
N PRO A 168 -6.79 -7.84 2.77
CA PRO A 168 -6.24 -7.77 1.41
C PRO A 168 -5.11 -8.79 1.24
N GLY A 169 -5.18 -9.57 0.16
CA GLY A 169 -4.15 -10.53 -0.20
C GLY A 169 -2.91 -9.88 -0.82
N HIS A 170 -2.02 -10.72 -1.34
CA HIS A 170 -0.74 -10.31 -1.91
C HIS A 170 -0.81 -9.91 -3.38
N LEU A 171 -1.78 -10.46 -4.13
CA LEU A 171 -1.99 -10.15 -5.54
C LEU A 171 -3.17 -9.19 -5.72
N GLN A 172 -3.04 -8.27 -6.67
CA GLN A 172 -4.13 -7.37 -7.01
C GLN A 172 -5.04 -8.04 -8.06
N ALA A 173 -6.27 -8.33 -7.66
CA ALA A 173 -7.34 -8.71 -8.56
C ALA A 173 -8.49 -7.70 -8.47
N LEU A 174 -9.15 -7.46 -9.60
CA LEU A 174 -10.27 -6.55 -9.67
C LEU A 174 -11.55 -7.27 -9.21
N LYS A 175 -12.49 -6.48 -8.69
CA LYS A 175 -13.85 -6.95 -8.44
C LYS A 175 -14.52 -7.33 -9.77
N CYS A 176 -15.04 -8.54 -9.84
CA CYS A 176 -15.84 -8.99 -10.97
C CYS A 176 -17.23 -8.34 -10.93
N ASN A 177 -17.67 -7.76 -12.04
CA ASN A 177 -19.00 -7.15 -12.15
C ASN A 177 -20.14 -8.18 -12.18
N SER A 178 -19.84 -9.44 -12.53
CA SER A 178 -20.82 -10.51 -12.67
C SER A 178 -21.10 -11.22 -11.34
N CYS A 179 -20.05 -11.65 -10.63
CA CYS A 179 -20.19 -12.40 -9.37
C CYS A 179 -19.83 -11.61 -8.12
N GLY A 180 -19.22 -10.42 -8.23
CA GLY A 180 -18.87 -9.58 -7.09
C GLY A 180 -17.58 -9.94 -6.33
N PHE A 181 -16.95 -11.08 -6.62
CA PHE A 181 -15.68 -11.47 -6.02
C PHE A 181 -14.47 -10.79 -6.69
N TYR A 182 -13.39 -10.59 -5.94
CA TYR A 182 -12.11 -10.02 -6.37
C TYR A 182 -11.26 -11.05 -7.10
N THR A 183 -11.80 -11.64 -8.16
CA THR A 183 -11.17 -12.74 -8.90
C THR A 183 -10.85 -12.39 -10.35
N MET A 184 -11.08 -11.14 -10.75
CA MET A 184 -10.86 -10.66 -12.12
C MET A 184 -9.38 -10.30 -12.33
N ARG A 185 -8.69 -11.05 -13.18
CA ARG A 185 -7.26 -10.87 -13.52
C ARG A 185 -7.07 -10.58 -15.01
N VAL A 186 -5.97 -9.93 -15.36
CA VAL A 186 -5.56 -9.78 -16.77
C VAL A 186 -5.08 -11.14 -17.27
N VAL A 187 -5.64 -11.62 -18.37
CA VAL A 187 -5.24 -12.88 -19.02
C VAL A 187 -4.48 -12.66 -20.32
N LYS A 188 -4.75 -11.56 -21.01
CA LYS A 188 -4.09 -11.20 -22.26
C LYS A 188 -4.05 -9.68 -22.40
N GLU A 189 -2.96 -9.18 -22.94
CA GLU A 189 -2.83 -7.79 -23.38
C GLU A 189 -2.53 -7.78 -24.87
N GLU A 190 -3.17 -6.87 -25.60
CA GLU A 190 -3.04 -6.76 -27.06
C GLU A 190 -2.92 -5.30 -27.47
N ILE A 191 -1.91 -4.98 -28.27
CA ILE A 191 -1.75 -3.64 -28.85
C ILE A 191 -2.58 -3.60 -30.13
N THR A 192 -3.70 -2.87 -30.12
CA THR A 192 -4.60 -2.72 -31.28
C THR A 192 -4.17 -1.60 -32.20
N ARG A 193 -3.56 -0.55 -31.64
CA ARG A 193 -3.02 0.56 -32.41
C ARG A 193 -1.59 0.84 -31.97
N HIS A 194 -0.67 0.79 -32.91
CA HIS A 194 0.72 1.14 -32.66
C HIS A 194 0.87 2.64 -32.38
N PRO A 195 1.76 3.03 -31.45
CA PRO A 195 2.13 4.42 -31.24
C PRO A 195 2.63 5.11 -32.51
N SER A 196 2.32 6.39 -32.67
CA SER A 196 2.93 7.25 -33.68
C SER A 196 3.33 8.58 -33.07
N LYS A 197 4.15 9.37 -33.78
CA LYS A 197 4.63 10.67 -33.28
C LYS A 197 3.50 11.60 -32.81
N ASP A 198 2.36 11.56 -33.51
CA ASP A 198 1.24 12.48 -33.31
C ASP A 198 0.02 11.83 -32.64
N ALA A 199 0.03 10.50 -32.42
CA ALA A 199 -1.10 9.80 -31.83
C ALA A 199 -0.65 8.69 -30.86
N ASN A 200 -1.35 8.61 -29.73
CA ASN A 200 -1.18 7.56 -28.74
C ASN A 200 -1.49 6.18 -29.36
N GLY A 201 -0.65 5.21 -29.01
CA GLY A 201 -1.00 3.82 -29.22
C GLY A 201 -2.20 3.42 -28.36
N GLU A 202 -2.76 2.25 -28.63
CA GLU A 202 -3.88 1.68 -27.90
C GLU A 202 -3.57 0.24 -27.49
N LEU A 203 -3.79 -0.04 -26.21
CA LEU A 203 -3.65 -1.37 -25.60
C LEU A 203 -5.01 -1.82 -25.07
N ILE A 204 -5.46 -2.98 -25.50
CA ILE A 204 -6.61 -3.66 -24.91
C ILE A 204 -6.10 -4.68 -23.89
N LYS A 205 -6.59 -4.56 -22.66
CA LYS A 205 -6.41 -5.60 -21.63
C LYS A 205 -7.66 -6.47 -21.59
N HIS A 206 -7.47 -7.76 -21.80
CA HIS A 206 -8.49 -8.79 -21.61
C HIS A 206 -8.39 -9.32 -20.19
N PHE A 207 -9.49 -9.18 -19.47
CA PHE A 207 -9.67 -9.67 -18.13
C PHE A 207 -10.57 -10.89 -18.12
N GLN A 208 -10.28 -11.83 -17.21
CA GLN A 208 -11.13 -12.96 -16.95
C GLN A 208 -11.24 -13.20 -15.44
N CYS A 209 -12.45 -13.45 -14.97
CA CYS A 209 -12.72 -13.87 -13.61
C CYS A 209 -12.33 -15.34 -13.43
N SER A 210 -11.49 -15.65 -12.44
CA SER A 210 -11.11 -17.05 -12.16
C SER A 210 -12.27 -17.90 -11.65
N TYR A 211 -13.24 -17.28 -10.96
CA TYR A 211 -14.43 -17.95 -10.41
C TYR A 211 -15.51 -18.17 -11.47
N CYS A 212 -16.31 -17.13 -11.81
CA CYS A 212 -17.44 -17.27 -12.74
C CYS A 212 -17.07 -17.26 -14.23
N LYS A 213 -15.77 -17.19 -14.56
CA LYS A 213 -15.24 -17.17 -15.95
C LYS A 213 -15.70 -16.01 -16.83
N SER A 214 -16.42 -15.02 -16.29
CA SER A 214 -16.84 -13.84 -17.05
C SER A 214 -15.63 -13.09 -17.59
N VAL A 215 -15.72 -12.62 -18.84
CA VAL A 215 -14.66 -11.90 -19.54
C VAL A 215 -15.00 -10.42 -19.68
N ARG A 216 -13.97 -9.56 -19.67
CA ARG A 216 -14.10 -8.12 -19.95
C ARG A 216 -12.90 -7.65 -20.74
N ALA A 217 -13.10 -6.76 -21.72
CA ALA A 217 -12.00 -6.06 -22.37
C ALA A 217 -12.09 -4.56 -22.05
N THR A 218 -10.94 -3.92 -21.88
CA THR A 218 -10.88 -2.47 -21.66
C THR A 218 -9.69 -1.90 -22.42
N ALA A 219 -9.95 -0.85 -23.21
CA ALA A 219 -8.93 -0.15 -23.97
C ALA A 219 -8.27 0.94 -23.12
N TYR A 220 -6.96 1.07 -23.26
CA TYR A 220 -6.12 2.05 -22.61
C TYR A 220 -5.27 2.76 -23.66
N ASN A 221 -5.15 4.08 -23.56
CA ASN A 221 -4.18 4.82 -24.34
C ASN A 221 -2.78 4.55 -23.78
N ILE A 222 -1.86 4.14 -24.65
CA ILE A 222 -0.43 3.98 -24.33
C ILE A 222 0.37 5.14 -24.96
N SER A 223 1.67 5.18 -24.66
CA SER A 223 2.59 6.22 -25.13
C SER A 223 2.53 6.44 -26.65
N THR A 224 3.01 7.61 -27.10
CA THR A 224 3.29 7.92 -28.52
C THR A 224 4.61 7.32 -29.01
N LYS A 225 5.43 6.78 -28.11
CA LYS A 225 6.76 6.22 -28.41
C LYS A 225 6.76 4.70 -28.46
N GLU A 226 7.45 4.14 -29.45
CA GLU A 226 7.72 2.71 -29.58
C GLU A 226 9.07 2.31 -28.99
N ALA A 227 9.31 0.99 -28.88
CA ALA A 227 10.56 0.43 -28.34
C ALA A 227 11.83 0.97 -29.01
N GLY A 228 11.78 1.25 -30.33
CA GLY A 228 12.88 1.83 -31.09
C GLY A 228 13.21 3.27 -30.70
N ASP A 229 12.20 4.08 -30.36
CA ASP A 229 12.39 5.48 -29.96
C ASP A 229 13.16 5.60 -28.65
N TYR A 230 13.01 4.63 -27.75
CA TYR A 230 13.78 4.58 -26.50
C TYR A 230 15.25 4.25 -26.76
N LYS A 231 15.59 3.46 -27.79
CA LYS A 231 16.99 3.14 -28.13
C LYS A 231 17.73 4.33 -28.73
N ALA A 232 17.02 5.23 -29.40
CA ALA A 232 17.58 6.44 -30.01
C ALA A 232 17.72 7.60 -29.01
N ALA A 233 17.21 7.47 -27.79
CA ALA A 233 17.36 8.48 -26.75
C ALA A 233 18.80 8.46 -26.21
N THR A 234 19.60 9.47 -26.60
CA THR A 234 21.02 9.62 -26.22
C THR A 234 21.24 9.91 -24.73
N GLU A 235 20.22 10.37 -24.00
CA GLU A 235 20.26 10.54 -22.55
C GLU A 235 18.97 10.04 -21.90
N HIS A 236 19.04 8.85 -21.29
CA HIS A 236 18.05 8.46 -20.30
C HIS A 236 18.38 9.16 -18.97
N SER A 237 17.83 10.36 -18.74
CA SER A 237 17.90 10.97 -17.41
C SER A 237 16.96 10.21 -16.46
N PHE A 238 17.43 9.09 -15.91
CA PHE A 238 16.70 8.39 -14.86
C PHE A 238 16.61 9.34 -13.65
N ARG A 239 15.38 9.73 -13.27
CA ARG A 239 15.18 10.42 -12.00
C ARG A 239 15.62 9.46 -10.89
N LYS A 240 16.71 9.81 -10.18
CA LYS A 240 17.25 8.99 -9.10
C LYS A 240 16.28 8.95 -7.91
N ASN A 241 15.61 7.80 -7.80
CA ASN A 241 15.01 7.10 -6.65
C ASN A 241 13.54 6.71 -6.89
N LYS A 242 13.22 5.40 -6.72
CA LYS A 242 11.90 4.67 -6.77
C LYS A 242 11.77 3.53 -7.81
N ASN A 243 12.86 2.87 -8.18
CA ASN A 243 12.98 2.17 -9.48
C ASN A 243 12.41 0.73 -9.57
N ILE A 244 11.27 0.41 -8.95
CA ILE A 244 10.57 -0.87 -9.22
C ILE A 244 9.07 -0.61 -9.26
N ASP A 245 8.50 -0.59 -10.46
CA ASP A 245 7.06 -0.40 -10.66
C ASP A 245 6.30 -1.74 -10.69
N LEU A 246 6.98 -2.84 -11.04
CA LEU A 246 6.42 -4.20 -11.14
C LEU A 246 7.56 -5.23 -11.13
N VAL A 247 7.42 -6.31 -10.37
CA VAL A 247 8.28 -7.49 -10.43
C VAL A 247 7.45 -8.64 -10.99
N ARG A 248 7.82 -9.17 -12.16
CA ARG A 248 7.18 -10.34 -12.75
C ARG A 248 8.05 -11.57 -12.55
N VAL A 249 7.52 -12.58 -11.89
CA VAL A 249 8.15 -13.90 -11.69
C VAL A 249 7.48 -14.89 -12.64
N GLU A 250 8.28 -15.51 -13.51
CA GLU A 250 7.84 -16.57 -14.42
C GLU A 250 8.38 -17.91 -13.92
N ILE A 251 7.48 -18.83 -13.54
CA ILE A 251 7.84 -20.17 -13.06
C ILE A 251 7.52 -21.17 -14.17
N HIS A 252 8.53 -21.93 -14.59
CA HIS A 252 8.40 -23.03 -15.54
C HIS A 252 8.40 -24.35 -14.77
N SER A 253 7.27 -25.04 -14.76
CA SER A 253 7.14 -26.38 -14.16
C SER A 253 6.90 -27.42 -15.26
N ASN A 254 7.52 -28.59 -15.12
CA ASN A 254 7.31 -29.74 -16.00
C ASN A 254 5.89 -30.30 -15.88
N VAL A 255 5.20 -30.03 -14.76
CA VAL A 255 3.85 -30.52 -14.46
C VAL A 255 2.79 -29.46 -14.76
N ALA A 256 3.05 -28.20 -14.37
CA ALA A 256 2.04 -27.13 -14.38
C ALA A 256 2.22 -26.08 -15.50
N GLY A 257 3.19 -26.27 -16.41
CA GLY A 257 3.47 -25.34 -17.50
C GLY A 257 4.11 -24.02 -17.03
N LYS A 258 3.91 -22.94 -17.81
CA LYS A 258 4.44 -21.60 -17.52
C LYS A 258 3.41 -20.77 -16.77
N LYS A 259 3.76 -20.25 -15.58
CA LYS A 259 2.92 -19.35 -14.80
C LYS A 259 3.63 -18.02 -14.53
N PHE A 260 2.87 -16.93 -14.57
CA PHE A 260 3.37 -15.57 -14.35
C PHE A 260 2.72 -15.00 -13.10
N PHE A 261 3.53 -14.41 -12.24
CA PHE A 261 3.11 -13.74 -11.01
C PHE A 261 3.68 -12.34 -10.98
N ASP A 262 2.81 -11.36 -10.71
CA ASP A 262 3.15 -9.94 -10.75
C ASP A 262 3.08 -9.34 -9.34
N PHE A 263 4.17 -8.72 -8.90
CA PHE A 263 4.32 -8.14 -7.56
C PHE A 263 4.63 -6.66 -7.65
N SER A 264 4.19 -5.90 -6.64
CA SER A 264 4.41 -4.45 -6.62
C SER A 264 5.82 -4.07 -6.14
N ASN A 265 6.54 -4.99 -5.50
CA ASN A 265 7.91 -4.79 -5.03
C ASN A 265 8.64 -6.14 -4.86
N ILE A 266 9.95 -6.08 -4.62
CA ILE A 266 10.82 -7.26 -4.47
C ILE A 266 10.47 -8.07 -3.23
N GLU A 267 10.13 -7.44 -2.10
CA GLU A 267 9.87 -8.15 -0.84
C GLU A 267 8.67 -9.12 -0.97
N GLN A 268 7.61 -8.69 -1.66
CA GLN A 268 6.46 -9.54 -1.97
C GLN A 268 6.83 -10.73 -2.86
N ALA A 269 7.65 -10.51 -3.89
CA ALA A 269 8.11 -11.56 -4.77
C ALA A 269 8.99 -12.59 -4.04
N GLN A 270 9.87 -12.13 -3.14
CA GLN A 270 10.72 -13.01 -2.33
C GLN A 270 9.90 -13.88 -1.38
N LYS A 271 8.97 -13.28 -0.63
CA LYS A 271 8.09 -14.02 0.27
C LYS A 271 7.26 -15.07 -0.48
N PHE A 272 6.72 -14.71 -1.64
CA PHE A 272 6.00 -15.66 -2.50
C PHE A 272 6.88 -16.85 -2.91
N LEU A 273 8.13 -16.61 -3.29
CA LEU A 273 9.05 -17.68 -3.69
C LEU A 273 9.45 -18.60 -2.52
N GLU A 274 9.48 -18.11 -1.28
CA GLU A 274 9.75 -18.93 -0.09
C GLU A 274 8.59 -19.88 0.24
N GLU A 275 7.36 -19.49 -0.08
CA GLU A 275 6.13 -20.22 0.24
C GLU A 275 5.57 -21.00 -0.97
N TYR A 276 6.16 -20.83 -2.17
CA TYR A 276 5.65 -21.43 -3.40
C TYR A 276 5.80 -22.95 -3.39
N ASP A 277 4.66 -23.63 -3.35
CA ASP A 277 4.56 -25.08 -3.49
C ASP A 277 3.88 -25.43 -4.82
N ALA A 278 4.59 -26.16 -5.68
CA ALA A 278 4.10 -26.52 -7.02
C ALA A 278 2.89 -27.47 -6.98
N GLU A 279 2.71 -28.23 -5.90
CA GLU A 279 1.60 -29.20 -5.74
C GLU A 279 0.27 -28.51 -5.39
N LYS A 280 0.30 -27.32 -4.79
CA LYS A 280 -0.91 -26.56 -4.45
C LYS A 280 -1.52 -25.78 -5.62
N VAL A 281 -0.76 -25.59 -6.70
CA VAL A 281 -1.18 -24.77 -7.85
C VAL A 281 -1.57 -25.62 -9.06
N SER A 282 -1.41 -26.95 -9.03
CA SER A 282 -1.82 -27.86 -10.10
C SER A 282 -3.32 -28.13 -10.09
#